data_AF-A0A8E6EXH3-F1
#
_entry.id   AF-A0A8E6EXH3-F1
#
_cell.length_a   1.000
_cell.length_b   1.000
_cell.length_c   1.000
_cell.angle_alpha   90.00
_cell.angle_beta   90.00
_cell.angle_gamma   90.00
#
_symmetry.space_group_name_H-M   'P 1'
#
loop_
_entity.id
_entity.type
_entity.pdbx_description
1 polymer ?
#
loop_
_entity_poly.entity_id
_entity_poly.type
_entity_poly.pdbx_seq_one_letter_code
_entity_poly.pdbx_strand_id
1 'polypeptide(L)'
;MPRRLPPKGDFQPDFFAASFADIPIRDQRDTMERPFFSLAKKPRFDPIEYHVGDVWLEVSANPMFGMATIWDADILLWASTQITEAIDRGMPGNRTLKFHPHNLLKSIRRETGGDHYVRLRAALERLTHTAVRTNIRANGKKKFASFHWLESWTEVTDETTGETQGMTITIPDWLFQGIVMKGGVLTIHEDYFLLTGGIERWLYRVARKHAGHQEIGWQFTMRQLYEKSGSTARFSDFAIDVRRLVELNQLPEYSLYLHRNEQEEEVINFLRRSQLGVDDPNYQFERNPKRRLTPAAVRWID
;
A
#
# COMPACT_ATOMS: atom_id res chain seq x y z
N MET A 1 5.14 19.36 -1.16
CA MET A 1 4.07 18.94 -2.08
C MET A 1 3.69 17.51 -1.73
N PRO A 2 2.40 17.16 -1.71
CA PRO A 2 1.94 15.87 -1.22
C PRO A 2 2.25 14.76 -2.27
N ARG A 3 2.18 15.07 -3.57
CA ARG A 3 2.74 14.22 -4.65
C ARG A 3 4.10 14.69 -5.14
N ARG A 4 4.99 13.74 -5.46
CA ARG A 4 6.21 13.99 -6.25
C ARG A 4 5.94 13.82 -7.75
N LEU A 5 6.82 14.39 -8.57
CA LEU A 5 6.80 14.13 -10.00
C LEU A 5 7.14 12.65 -10.29
N PRO A 6 6.53 12.05 -11.32
CA PRO A 6 6.96 10.77 -11.88
C PRO A 6 8.47 10.71 -12.16
N PRO A 7 9.17 9.58 -11.92
CA PRO A 7 10.56 9.41 -12.32
C PRO A 7 10.76 9.60 -13.83
N LYS A 8 11.97 9.98 -14.25
CA LYS A 8 12.31 10.05 -15.68
C LYS A 8 12.16 8.66 -16.31
N GLY A 9 11.44 8.58 -17.44
CA GLY A 9 11.19 7.31 -18.15
C GLY A 9 9.92 6.55 -17.74
N ASP A 10 9.12 7.07 -16.79
CA ASP A 10 7.85 6.46 -16.34
C ASP A 10 6.77 6.43 -17.46
N PHE A 11 6.88 7.32 -18.45
CA PHE A 11 5.99 7.38 -19.62
C PHE A 11 6.47 6.54 -20.82
N GLN A 12 7.69 6.00 -20.79
CA GLN A 12 8.25 5.30 -21.94
C GLN A 12 7.88 3.81 -21.86
N PRO A 13 7.05 3.28 -22.79
CA PRO A 13 6.79 1.85 -22.86
C PRO A 13 8.10 1.16 -23.20
N ASP A 14 8.60 0.29 -22.31
CA ASP A 14 9.68 -0.62 -22.69
C ASP A 14 9.13 -1.58 -23.74
N PHE A 15 9.58 -1.46 -24.98
CA PHE A 15 9.12 -2.30 -26.10
C PHE A 15 9.39 -3.81 -25.91
N PHE A 16 10.17 -4.20 -24.89
CA PHE A 16 10.59 -5.57 -24.62
C PHE A 16 10.21 -6.10 -23.23
N ALA A 17 9.55 -5.30 -22.39
CA ALA A 17 8.92 -5.76 -21.17
C ALA A 17 7.41 -5.59 -21.34
N ALA A 18 6.61 -6.62 -21.05
CA ALA A 18 5.16 -6.45 -20.97
C ALA A 18 4.88 -5.21 -20.10
N SER A 19 4.33 -4.15 -20.71
CA SER A 19 4.22 -2.83 -20.11
C SER A 19 3.53 -2.92 -18.75
N PHE A 20 4.30 -2.83 -17.66
CA PHE A 20 3.79 -2.82 -16.29
C PHE A 20 2.83 -1.64 -16.04
N ALA A 21 2.82 -0.63 -16.92
CA ALA A 21 1.87 0.48 -16.90
C ALA A 21 0.40 0.06 -17.10
N ASP A 22 0.14 -1.16 -17.61
CA ASP A 22 -1.21 -1.64 -17.89
C ASP A 22 -1.75 -2.65 -16.84
N ILE A 23 -0.96 -3.01 -15.81
CA ILE A 23 -1.41 -3.91 -14.74
C ILE A 23 -2.03 -3.11 -13.60
N PRO A 24 -3.31 -3.33 -13.26
CA PRO A 24 -3.93 -2.64 -12.13
C PRO A 24 -3.29 -3.05 -10.81
N ILE A 25 -2.81 -2.07 -10.03
CA ILE A 25 -2.16 -2.33 -8.74
C ILE A 25 -3.20 -2.85 -7.74
N ARG A 26 -2.85 -3.89 -6.99
CA ARG A 26 -3.73 -4.58 -6.04
C ARG A 26 -3.22 -4.45 -4.61
N ASP A 27 -3.98 -3.77 -3.75
CA ASP A 27 -3.71 -3.69 -2.31
C ASP A 27 -4.57 -4.70 -1.54
N GLN A 28 -4.01 -5.29 -0.48
CA GLN A 28 -4.71 -6.25 0.36
C GLN A 28 -5.62 -5.51 1.35
N ARG A 29 -6.91 -5.84 1.28
CA ARG A 29 -8.03 -5.08 1.87
C ARG A 29 -8.03 -5.01 3.40
N ASP A 30 -7.44 -5.98 4.11
CA ASP A 30 -7.37 -5.94 5.58
C ASP A 30 -6.36 -4.93 6.08
N THR A 31 -5.31 -4.67 5.30
CA THR A 31 -4.21 -3.78 5.68
C THR A 31 -4.45 -2.30 5.39
N MET A 32 -5.58 -1.96 4.74
CA MET A 32 -5.84 -0.60 4.23
C MET A 32 -6.31 0.41 5.29
N GLU A 33 -7.04 -0.03 6.32
CA GLU A 33 -7.63 0.87 7.33
C GLU A 33 -7.00 0.78 8.72
N ARG A 34 -6.11 -0.20 8.93
CA ARG A 34 -5.54 -0.54 10.25
C ARG A 34 -4.05 -0.25 10.28
N PRO A 35 -3.48 0.06 11.45
CA PRO A 35 -2.10 0.55 11.56
C PRO A 35 -1.10 -0.61 11.54
N PHE A 36 -0.94 -1.23 10.38
CA PHE A 36 0.01 -2.32 10.16
C PHE A 36 1.47 -1.85 9.98
N PHE A 37 1.66 -0.55 9.74
CA PHE A 37 2.94 0.04 9.37
C PHE A 37 3.15 1.37 10.08
N SER A 38 4.40 1.72 10.36
CA SER A 38 4.75 3.07 10.81
C SER A 38 4.47 4.10 9.71
N LEU A 39 3.86 5.23 10.08
CA LEU A 39 3.58 6.36 9.17
C LEU A 39 4.71 7.39 9.14
N ALA A 40 5.73 7.26 10.00
CA ALA A 40 6.85 8.18 10.08
C ALA A 40 8.05 7.67 9.24
N LYS A 41 8.81 8.61 8.66
CA LYS A 41 10.08 8.29 7.99
C LYS A 41 11.20 7.90 8.96
N LYS A 42 11.10 8.38 10.21
CA LYS A 42 12.02 7.99 11.28
C LYS A 42 11.69 6.55 11.71
N PRO A 43 12.71 5.71 11.98
CA PRO A 43 12.49 4.38 12.54
C PRO A 43 11.63 4.44 13.80
N ARG A 44 10.64 3.55 13.87
CA ARG A 44 9.77 3.37 15.04
C ARG A 44 10.16 2.06 15.71
N PHE A 45 10.40 2.11 17.01
CA PHE A 45 10.69 0.95 17.85
C PHE A 45 9.53 0.63 18.80
N ASP A 46 8.78 1.66 19.21
CA ASP A 46 7.58 1.47 20.04
C ASP A 46 6.51 0.68 19.27
N PRO A 47 5.88 -0.32 19.92
CA PRO A 47 4.88 -1.14 19.26
C PRO A 47 3.66 -0.32 18.84
N ILE A 48 2.91 -0.86 17.88
CA ILE A 48 1.54 -0.41 17.58
C ILE A 48 0.59 -1.37 18.28
N GLU A 49 -0.24 -0.84 19.17
CA GLU A 49 -1.36 -1.56 19.77
C GLU A 49 -2.64 -0.91 19.29
N TYR A 50 -3.51 -1.69 18.66
CA TYR A 50 -4.76 -1.22 18.09
C TYR A 50 -5.90 -2.14 18.50
N HIS A 51 -6.99 -1.56 19.01
CA HIS A 51 -8.15 -2.28 19.49
C HIS A 51 -9.43 -1.52 19.16
N VAL A 52 -10.36 -2.15 18.42
CA VAL A 52 -11.68 -1.60 18.10
C VAL A 52 -12.71 -2.73 18.11
N GLY A 53 -13.69 -2.62 19.00
CA GLY A 53 -14.66 -3.70 19.25
C GLY A 53 -13.92 -4.97 19.66
N ASP A 54 -14.23 -6.10 19.02
CA ASP A 54 -13.53 -7.37 19.26
C ASP A 54 -12.26 -7.53 18.40
N VAL A 55 -11.89 -6.57 17.55
CA VAL A 55 -10.74 -6.68 16.64
C VAL A 55 -9.52 -6.02 17.26
N TRP A 56 -8.40 -6.76 17.28
CA TRP A 56 -7.12 -6.25 17.77
C TRP A 56 -5.97 -6.53 16.80
N LEU A 57 -4.96 -5.68 16.87
CA LEU A 57 -3.72 -5.74 16.10
C LEU A 57 -2.56 -5.25 16.97
N GLU A 58 -1.50 -6.04 17.01
CA GLU A 58 -0.22 -5.70 17.64
C GLU A 58 0.87 -5.78 16.55
N VAL A 59 1.69 -4.74 16.43
CA VAL A 59 2.84 -4.72 15.52
C VAL A 59 4.08 -4.33 16.32
N SER A 60 5.09 -5.18 16.27
CA SER A 60 6.30 -5.04 17.08
C SER A 60 7.54 -4.92 16.21
N ALA A 61 8.41 -3.98 16.57
CA ALA A 61 9.63 -3.67 15.84
C ALA A 61 10.78 -4.59 16.24
N ASN A 62 11.75 -4.75 15.34
CA ASN A 62 13.04 -5.31 15.70
C ASN A 62 13.99 -4.19 16.21
N PRO A 63 14.79 -4.42 17.26
CA PRO A 63 15.70 -3.40 17.81
C PRO A 63 16.76 -2.87 16.82
N MET A 64 17.19 -3.69 15.86
CA MET A 64 18.22 -3.34 14.87
C MET A 64 17.62 -2.60 13.67
N PHE A 65 16.48 -3.08 13.15
CA PHE A 65 15.93 -2.60 11.88
C PHE A 65 14.78 -1.60 12.05
N GLY A 66 14.14 -1.58 13.21
CA GLY A 66 12.88 -0.88 13.45
C GLY A 66 11.69 -1.59 12.80
N MET A 67 10.52 -0.96 12.88
CA MET A 67 9.28 -1.42 12.27
C MET A 67 9.19 -1.07 10.78
N ALA A 68 8.56 -1.94 9.99
CA ALA A 68 8.18 -1.67 8.62
C ALA A 68 7.31 -0.42 8.52
N THR A 69 7.66 0.43 7.57
CA THR A 69 6.99 1.70 7.29
C THR A 69 5.96 1.54 6.17
N ILE A 70 5.05 2.50 6.04
CA ILE A 70 4.05 2.48 4.96
C ILE A 70 4.67 2.55 3.56
N TRP A 71 5.91 3.03 3.43
CA TRP A 71 6.65 2.93 2.18
C TRP A 71 7.12 1.50 1.92
N ASP A 72 7.51 0.74 2.94
CA ASP A 72 7.91 -0.66 2.75
C ASP A 72 6.73 -1.52 2.26
N ALA A 73 5.49 -1.15 2.63
CA ALA A 73 4.26 -1.77 2.15
C ALA A 73 4.10 -1.75 0.61
N ASP A 74 4.80 -0.87 -0.10
CA ASP A 74 4.80 -0.84 -1.58
C ASP A 74 5.29 -2.16 -2.18
N ILE A 75 6.25 -2.82 -1.51
CA ILE A 75 6.77 -4.13 -1.92
C ILE A 75 5.67 -5.20 -1.80
N LEU A 76 4.84 -5.11 -0.75
CA LEU A 76 3.73 -6.02 -0.53
C LEU A 76 2.57 -5.77 -1.51
N LEU A 77 2.31 -4.50 -1.86
CA LEU A 77 1.38 -4.12 -2.94
C LEU A 77 1.83 -4.70 -4.28
N TRP A 78 3.12 -4.58 -4.60
CA TRP A 78 3.70 -5.18 -5.79
C TRP A 78 3.53 -6.71 -5.77
N ALA A 79 3.86 -7.37 -4.66
CA ALA A 79 3.70 -8.82 -4.53
C ALA A 79 2.23 -9.26 -4.71
N SER A 80 1.29 -8.56 -4.07
CA SER A 80 -0.14 -8.78 -4.21
C SER A 80 -0.61 -8.60 -5.66
N THR A 81 -0.08 -7.61 -6.36
CA THR A 81 -0.35 -7.36 -7.78
C THR A 81 0.13 -8.52 -8.65
N GLN A 82 1.38 -8.98 -8.47
CA GLN A 82 1.94 -10.10 -9.23
C GLN A 82 1.16 -11.41 -9.01
N ILE A 83 0.80 -11.70 -7.75
CA ILE A 83 0.05 -12.92 -7.40
C ILE A 83 -1.35 -12.88 -7.99
N THR A 84 -2.04 -11.75 -7.85
CA THR A 84 -3.40 -11.59 -8.40
C THR A 84 -3.37 -11.67 -9.92
N GLU A 85 -2.38 -11.05 -10.58
CA GLU A 85 -2.25 -11.10 -12.04
C GLU A 85 -1.97 -12.52 -12.55
N ALA A 86 -1.16 -13.31 -11.85
CA ALA A 86 -0.95 -14.72 -12.19
C ALA A 86 -2.27 -15.51 -12.13
N ILE A 87 -3.05 -15.32 -11.07
CA ILE A 87 -4.36 -15.96 -10.88
C ILE A 87 -5.36 -15.50 -11.95
N ASP A 88 -5.42 -14.21 -12.26
CA ASP A 88 -6.28 -13.63 -13.29
C ASP A 88 -5.92 -14.15 -14.71
N ARG A 89 -4.72 -14.70 -14.90
CA ARG A 89 -4.26 -15.39 -16.12
C ARG A 89 -4.46 -16.90 -16.10
N GLY A 90 -5.09 -17.45 -15.06
CA GLY A 90 -5.30 -18.89 -14.89
C GLY A 90 -4.03 -19.65 -14.48
N MET A 91 -2.97 -18.95 -14.06
CA MET A 91 -1.78 -19.56 -13.46
C MET A 91 -1.99 -19.73 -11.95
N PRO A 92 -1.34 -20.71 -11.30
CA PRO A 92 -1.39 -20.81 -9.85
C PRO A 92 -0.70 -19.60 -9.20
N GLY A 93 -1.34 -19.01 -8.19
CA GLY A 93 -0.70 -17.99 -7.37
C GLY A 93 0.45 -18.60 -6.55
N ASN A 94 1.62 -17.94 -6.53
CA ASN A 94 2.78 -18.40 -5.78
C ASN A 94 3.14 -17.40 -4.67
N ARG A 95 3.41 -17.92 -3.48
CA ARG A 95 3.88 -17.15 -2.31
C ARG A 95 5.32 -16.68 -2.47
N THR A 96 6.11 -17.41 -3.25
CA THR A 96 7.51 -17.10 -3.53
C THR A 96 7.61 -16.42 -4.90
N LEU A 97 8.13 -15.19 -4.90
CA LEU A 97 8.25 -14.35 -6.08
C LEU A 97 9.73 -14.11 -6.39
N LYS A 98 10.13 -14.42 -7.63
CA LYS A 98 11.46 -14.12 -8.16
C LYS A 98 11.37 -12.88 -9.04
N PHE A 99 12.31 -11.95 -8.90
CA PHE A 99 12.29 -10.69 -9.66
C PHE A 99 13.68 -10.06 -9.75
N HIS A 100 13.84 -9.18 -10.73
CA HIS A 100 14.99 -8.28 -10.78
C HIS A 100 14.67 -6.99 -9.99
N PRO A 101 15.57 -6.49 -9.12
CA PRO A 101 15.29 -5.32 -8.26
C PRO A 101 14.94 -4.05 -9.06
N HIS A 102 15.59 -3.84 -10.21
CA HIS A 102 15.23 -2.76 -11.15
C HIS A 102 13.75 -2.76 -11.51
N ASN A 103 13.20 -3.94 -11.84
CA ASN A 103 11.83 -4.07 -12.31
C ASN A 103 10.83 -3.83 -11.18
N LEU A 104 11.14 -4.31 -9.97
CA LEU A 104 10.32 -4.02 -8.79
C LEU A 104 10.30 -2.51 -8.51
N LEU A 105 11.47 -1.85 -8.45
CA LEU A 105 11.54 -0.42 -8.17
C LEU A 105 10.80 0.42 -9.22
N LYS A 106 10.97 0.08 -10.50
CA LYS A 106 10.23 0.72 -11.60
C LYS A 106 8.72 0.53 -11.44
N SER A 107 8.27 -0.68 -11.10
CA SER A 107 6.83 -0.98 -10.92
C SER A 107 6.18 -0.19 -9.79
N ILE A 108 6.90 0.07 -8.70
CA ILE A 108 6.44 0.92 -7.59
C ILE A 108 6.85 2.39 -7.75
N ARG A 109 7.18 2.79 -8.99
CA ARG A 109 7.57 4.15 -9.40
C ARG A 109 8.69 4.77 -8.58
N ARG A 110 9.60 3.97 -8.02
CA ARG A 110 10.80 4.46 -7.35
C ARG A 110 11.90 4.72 -8.38
N GLU A 111 12.78 5.64 -8.05
CA GLU A 111 14.02 5.80 -8.78
C GLU A 111 14.88 4.53 -8.65
N THR A 112 15.76 4.33 -9.62
CA THR A 112 16.66 3.18 -9.71
C THR A 112 18.11 3.64 -9.57
N GLY A 113 18.98 2.80 -9.00
CA GLY A 113 20.39 3.10 -8.76
C GLY A 113 20.89 2.50 -7.45
N GLY A 114 22.19 2.62 -7.18
CA GLY A 114 22.85 1.98 -6.03
C GLY A 114 22.19 2.29 -4.69
N ASP A 115 21.96 3.58 -4.40
CA ASP A 115 21.30 4.02 -3.15
C ASP A 115 19.89 3.45 -3.00
N HIS A 116 19.15 3.29 -4.10
CA HIS A 116 17.79 2.75 -4.07
C HIS A 116 17.79 1.23 -3.87
N TYR A 117 18.81 0.51 -4.32
CA TYR A 117 19.01 -0.90 -3.99
C TYR A 117 19.38 -1.10 -2.51
N VAL A 118 20.22 -0.23 -1.94
CA VAL A 118 20.49 -0.25 -0.49
C VAL A 118 19.20 -0.02 0.30
N ARG A 119 18.37 0.95 -0.10
CA ARG A 119 17.06 1.21 0.53
C ARG A 119 16.09 0.04 0.36
N LEU A 120 16.12 -0.66 -0.78
CA LEU A 120 15.33 -1.86 -1.00
C LEU A 120 15.73 -2.96 -0.02
N ARG A 121 17.03 -3.27 0.12
CA ARG A 121 17.50 -4.26 1.11
C ARG A 121 17.07 -3.88 2.52
N ALA A 122 17.25 -2.62 2.92
CA ALA A 122 16.80 -2.14 4.22
C ALA A 122 15.28 -2.26 4.43
N ALA A 123 14.48 -2.11 3.38
CA ALA A 123 13.04 -2.34 3.43
C ALA A 123 12.69 -3.83 3.58
N LEU A 124 13.38 -4.71 2.86
CA LEU A 124 13.23 -6.17 2.99
C LEU A 124 13.59 -6.65 4.40
N GLU A 125 14.65 -6.10 5.01
CA GLU A 125 15.01 -6.38 6.40
C GLU A 125 13.91 -5.97 7.38
N ARG A 126 13.39 -4.73 7.26
CA ARG A 126 12.26 -4.29 8.10
C ARG A 126 11.03 -5.16 7.93
N LEU A 127 10.69 -5.57 6.70
CA LEU A 127 9.55 -6.45 6.45
C LEU A 127 9.75 -7.85 7.02
N THR A 128 10.96 -8.40 6.95
CA THR A 128 11.30 -9.71 7.52
C THR A 128 11.27 -9.69 9.05
N HIS A 129 11.61 -8.56 9.66
CA HIS A 129 11.78 -8.45 11.11
C HIS A 129 10.68 -7.69 11.85
N THR A 130 9.61 -7.27 11.16
CA THR A 130 8.41 -6.72 11.82
C THR A 130 7.46 -7.85 12.16
N ALA A 131 7.19 -8.04 13.46
CA ALA A 131 6.24 -9.05 13.93
C ALA A 131 4.84 -8.47 13.98
N VAL A 132 3.85 -9.21 13.49
CA VAL A 132 2.44 -8.85 13.48
C VAL A 132 1.65 -9.94 14.19
N ARG A 133 0.80 -9.55 15.15
CA ARG A 133 -0.18 -10.41 15.81
C ARG A 133 -1.57 -9.80 15.66
N THR A 134 -2.55 -10.61 15.29
CA THR A 134 -3.92 -10.10 15.11
C THR A 134 -4.96 -11.20 15.13
N ASN A 135 -6.20 -10.88 15.49
CA ASN A 135 -7.36 -11.76 15.30
C ASN A 135 -8.20 -11.44 14.04
N ILE A 136 -7.71 -10.56 13.16
CA ILE A 136 -8.34 -10.32 11.87
C ILE A 136 -8.44 -11.63 11.08
N ARG A 137 -9.63 -11.88 10.50
CA ARG A 137 -10.01 -13.13 9.82
C ARG A 137 -10.09 -14.37 10.73
N ALA A 138 -10.26 -14.20 12.05
CA ALA A 138 -10.51 -15.32 12.96
C ALA A 138 -11.89 -16.00 12.77
N ASN A 139 -12.83 -15.37 12.06
CA ASN A 139 -14.14 -15.92 11.67
C ASN A 139 -14.92 -16.57 12.85
N GLY A 140 -14.99 -15.88 13.99
CA GLY A 140 -15.71 -16.34 15.19
C GLY A 140 -15.01 -17.46 15.98
N LYS A 141 -13.83 -17.91 15.56
CA LYS A 141 -12.99 -18.86 16.31
C LYS A 141 -12.08 -18.09 17.26
N LYS A 142 -11.74 -18.66 18.42
CA LYS A 142 -10.67 -18.18 19.31
C LYS A 142 -9.29 -18.48 18.69
N LYS A 143 -9.01 -17.93 17.51
CA LYS A 143 -7.74 -18.03 16.80
C LYS A 143 -7.18 -16.64 16.55
N PHE A 144 -5.86 -16.53 16.58
CA PHE A 144 -5.13 -15.35 16.14
C PHE A 144 -4.03 -15.79 15.18
N ALA A 145 -3.58 -14.87 14.33
CA ALA A 145 -2.44 -15.06 13.46
C ALA A 145 -1.23 -14.35 14.06
N SER A 146 -0.05 -14.95 13.89
CA SER A 146 1.24 -14.34 14.21
C SER A 146 2.16 -14.58 13.03
N PHE A 147 2.73 -13.52 12.46
CA PHE A 147 3.55 -13.61 11.26
C PHE A 147 4.51 -12.41 11.13
N HIS A 148 5.47 -12.53 10.22
CA HIS A 148 6.26 -11.42 9.70
C HIS A 148 5.83 -11.10 8.28
N TRP A 149 6.05 -9.88 7.78
CA TRP A 149 5.59 -9.50 6.43
C TRP A 149 6.27 -10.27 5.31
N LEU A 150 7.50 -10.72 5.54
CA LEU A 150 8.22 -11.68 4.71
C LEU A 150 8.66 -12.86 5.58
N GLU A 151 8.48 -14.07 5.08
CA GLU A 151 9.05 -15.27 5.70
C GLU A 151 10.55 -15.40 5.38
N SER A 152 10.93 -15.02 4.16
CA SER A 152 12.32 -15.01 3.72
C SER A 152 12.51 -14.10 2.52
N TRP A 153 13.75 -13.69 2.30
CA TRP A 153 14.21 -13.12 1.04
C TRP A 153 15.65 -13.57 0.76
N THR A 154 16.02 -13.64 -0.51
CA THR A 154 17.39 -13.95 -0.96
C THR A 154 17.78 -13.02 -2.10
N GLU A 155 19.08 -12.82 -2.25
CA GLU A 155 19.68 -12.07 -3.34
C GLU A 155 20.74 -12.93 -4.03
N VAL A 156 20.74 -12.91 -5.35
CA VAL A 156 21.80 -13.50 -6.17
C VAL A 156 22.61 -12.35 -6.73
N THR A 157 23.87 -12.29 -6.35
CA THR A 157 24.85 -11.32 -6.86
C THR A 157 25.88 -12.02 -7.71
N ASP A 158 26.28 -11.38 -8.79
CA ASP A 158 27.42 -11.81 -9.59
C ASP A 158 28.72 -11.67 -8.78
N GLU A 159 29.48 -12.75 -8.62
CA GLU A 159 30.70 -12.74 -7.80
C GLU A 159 31.84 -11.89 -8.39
N THR A 160 31.83 -11.64 -9.70
CA THR A 160 32.90 -10.93 -10.41
C THR A 160 32.61 -9.43 -10.47
N THR A 161 31.36 -9.05 -10.76
CA THR A 161 30.94 -7.65 -10.93
C THR A 161 30.30 -7.06 -9.67
N GLY A 162 29.81 -7.90 -8.76
CA GLY A 162 29.04 -7.48 -7.58
C GLY A 162 27.62 -7.02 -7.92
N GLU A 163 27.18 -7.15 -9.18
CA GLU A 163 25.85 -6.72 -9.61
C GLU A 163 24.77 -7.70 -9.16
N THR A 164 23.62 -7.18 -8.73
CA THR A 164 22.47 -8.01 -8.38
C THR A 164 21.82 -8.58 -9.64
N GLN A 165 21.87 -9.91 -9.79
CA GLN A 165 21.22 -10.62 -10.89
C GLN A 165 19.73 -10.87 -10.64
N GLY A 166 19.34 -11.03 -9.37
CA GLY A 166 17.96 -11.26 -8.99
C GLY A 166 17.73 -11.35 -7.50
N MET A 167 16.47 -11.21 -7.11
CA MET A 167 16.00 -11.35 -5.73
C MET A 167 14.81 -12.31 -5.69
N THR A 168 14.66 -12.99 -4.56
CA THR A 168 13.49 -13.81 -4.25
C THR A 168 12.89 -13.34 -2.93
N ILE A 169 11.56 -13.24 -2.84
CA ILE A 169 10.85 -13.02 -1.57
C ILE A 169 9.79 -14.10 -1.38
N THR A 170 9.52 -14.48 -0.13
CA THR A 170 8.40 -15.35 0.23
C THR A 170 7.49 -14.64 1.21
N ILE A 171 6.21 -14.46 0.85
CA ILE A 171 5.21 -13.83 1.73
C ILE A 171 4.57 -14.86 2.68
N PRO A 172 4.12 -14.44 3.87
CA PRO A 172 3.49 -15.33 4.85
C PRO A 172 2.14 -15.86 4.35
N ASP A 173 1.74 -17.02 4.87
CA ASP A 173 0.46 -17.65 4.52
C ASP A 173 -0.70 -16.68 4.76
N TRP A 174 -0.70 -15.99 5.90
CA TRP A 174 -1.77 -15.05 6.25
C TRP A 174 -1.98 -13.99 5.16
N LEU A 175 -0.89 -13.41 4.60
CA LEU A 175 -0.99 -12.41 3.55
C LEU A 175 -1.45 -13.04 2.23
N PHE A 176 -0.88 -14.18 1.85
CA PHE A 176 -1.26 -14.91 0.65
C PHE A 176 -2.74 -15.31 0.64
N GLN A 177 -3.22 -15.91 1.72
CA GLN A 177 -4.65 -16.24 1.90
C GLN A 177 -5.52 -14.99 1.79
N GLY A 178 -5.02 -13.85 2.26
CA GLY A 178 -5.72 -12.56 2.16
C GLY A 178 -5.80 -12.03 0.73
N ILE A 179 -4.80 -12.33 -0.11
CA ILE A 179 -4.74 -11.94 -1.52
C ILE A 179 -5.65 -12.83 -2.36
N VAL A 180 -5.56 -14.15 -2.20
CA VAL A 180 -6.32 -15.12 -3.01
C VAL A 180 -7.80 -15.22 -2.62
N MET A 181 -8.16 -14.72 -1.44
CA MET A 181 -9.56 -14.66 -1.00
C MET A 181 -10.39 -13.79 -1.93
N LYS A 182 -11.59 -14.27 -2.29
CA LYS A 182 -12.57 -13.51 -3.09
C LYS A 182 -12.87 -12.15 -2.43
N GLY A 183 -12.60 -11.06 -3.14
CA GLY A 183 -12.78 -9.69 -2.62
C GLY A 183 -11.77 -9.27 -1.55
N GLY A 184 -10.67 -10.03 -1.41
CA GLY A 184 -9.57 -9.77 -0.48
C GLY A 184 -8.59 -8.69 -0.95
N VAL A 185 -8.61 -8.34 -2.24
CA VAL A 185 -7.82 -7.25 -2.82
C VAL A 185 -8.69 -6.15 -3.42
N LEU A 186 -8.20 -4.92 -3.40
CA LEU A 186 -8.80 -3.77 -4.08
C LEU A 186 -7.80 -3.17 -5.07
N THR A 187 -8.29 -2.79 -6.26
CA THR A 187 -7.51 -2.01 -7.21
C THR A 187 -7.24 -0.62 -6.67
N ILE A 188 -6.01 -0.14 -6.77
CA ILE A 188 -5.65 1.25 -6.44
C ILE A 188 -5.08 1.99 -7.65
N HIS A 189 -5.08 3.32 -7.57
CA HIS A 189 -4.49 4.21 -8.56
C HIS A 189 -2.96 4.18 -8.50
N GLU A 190 -2.30 4.16 -9.65
CA GLU A 190 -0.82 4.17 -9.78
C GLU A 190 -0.13 5.38 -9.14
N ASP A 191 -0.78 6.55 -9.17
CA ASP A 191 -0.29 7.75 -8.49
C ASP A 191 -0.23 7.62 -6.96
N TYR A 192 -0.75 6.53 -6.38
CA TYR A 192 -0.49 6.19 -4.98
C TYR A 192 1.02 6.19 -4.67
N PHE A 193 1.84 5.67 -5.59
CA PHE A 193 3.29 5.62 -5.41
C PHE A 193 3.98 7.00 -5.48
N LEU A 194 3.26 8.03 -5.94
CA LEU A 194 3.72 9.42 -5.99
C LEU A 194 3.43 10.16 -4.69
N LEU A 195 2.58 9.63 -3.80
CA LEU A 195 2.30 10.23 -2.48
C LEU A 195 3.55 10.17 -1.60
N THR A 196 3.94 11.30 -1.03
CA THR A 196 5.22 11.46 -0.32
C THR A 196 5.09 11.38 1.19
N GLY A 197 3.91 11.67 1.74
CA GLY A 197 3.62 11.63 3.18
C GLY A 197 3.08 10.29 3.64
N GLY A 198 3.42 9.87 4.87
CA GLY A 198 2.90 8.62 5.43
C GLY A 198 1.40 8.69 5.77
N ILE A 199 0.95 9.80 6.38
CA ILE A 199 -0.47 10.05 6.66
C ILE A 199 -1.27 10.10 5.35
N GLU A 200 -0.74 10.77 4.32
CA GLU A 200 -1.37 10.87 3.00
C GLU A 200 -1.58 9.50 2.34
N ARG A 201 -0.53 8.65 2.33
CA ARG A 201 -0.62 7.27 1.82
C ARG A 201 -1.64 6.46 2.59
N TRP A 202 -1.64 6.58 3.92
CA TRP A 202 -2.61 5.88 4.76
C TRP A 202 -4.04 6.36 4.51
N LEU A 203 -4.28 7.68 4.42
CA LEU A 203 -5.58 8.27 4.12
C LEU A 203 -6.12 7.79 2.76
N TYR A 204 -5.28 7.70 1.73
CA TYR A 204 -5.69 7.14 0.44
C TYR A 204 -6.20 5.70 0.58
N ARG A 205 -5.52 4.86 1.37
CA ARG A 205 -5.92 3.46 1.59
C ARG A 205 -7.23 3.37 2.37
N VAL A 206 -7.42 4.21 3.39
CA VAL A 206 -8.69 4.36 4.13
C VAL A 206 -9.82 4.79 3.17
N ALA A 207 -9.59 5.82 2.37
CA ALA A 207 -10.57 6.30 1.38
C ALA A 207 -10.98 5.18 0.42
N ARG A 208 -10.00 4.44 -0.12
CA ARG A 208 -10.27 3.35 -1.05
C ARG A 208 -11.07 2.21 -0.42
N LYS A 209 -10.79 1.88 0.84
CA LYS A 209 -11.47 0.81 1.58
C LYS A 209 -12.94 1.15 1.86
N HIS A 210 -13.25 2.39 2.22
CA HIS A 210 -14.57 2.80 2.70
C HIS A 210 -15.38 3.53 1.61
N ALA A 211 -14.89 4.64 1.10
CA ALA A 211 -15.55 5.46 0.08
C ALA A 211 -15.44 4.88 -1.35
N GLY A 212 -14.74 3.75 -1.52
CA GLY A 212 -14.44 3.18 -2.83
C GLY A 212 -15.62 2.72 -3.66
N HIS A 213 -16.80 2.47 -3.09
CA HIS A 213 -18.02 2.09 -3.81
C HIS A 213 -19.28 2.78 -3.28
N GLN A 214 -19.11 3.79 -2.42
CA GLN A 214 -20.23 4.49 -1.78
C GLN A 214 -20.46 5.80 -2.52
N GLU A 215 -21.65 5.95 -3.11
CA GLU A 215 -22.01 7.13 -3.90
C GLU A 215 -21.98 8.40 -3.05
N ILE A 216 -22.45 8.32 -1.80
CA ILE A 216 -22.43 9.43 -0.84
C ILE A 216 -21.06 9.63 -0.16
N GLY A 217 -20.05 8.82 -0.53
CA GLY A 217 -18.76 8.81 0.12
C GLY A 217 -18.80 8.17 1.52
N TRP A 218 -17.77 8.48 2.32
CA TRP A 218 -17.66 8.02 3.70
C TRP A 218 -17.13 9.12 4.60
N GLN A 219 -17.51 9.09 5.88
CA GLN A 219 -17.15 10.13 6.84
C GLN A 219 -16.41 9.53 8.03
N PHE A 220 -15.42 10.26 8.54
CA PHE A 220 -14.76 9.96 9.80
C PHE A 220 -14.58 11.24 10.61
N THR A 221 -14.77 11.16 11.92
CA THR A 221 -14.29 12.23 12.80
C THR A 221 -12.77 12.26 12.80
N MET A 222 -12.17 13.42 13.04
CA MET A 222 -10.71 13.56 13.15
C MET A 222 -10.12 12.59 14.19
N ARG A 223 -10.87 12.34 15.28
CA ARG A 223 -10.48 11.42 16.36
C ARG A 223 -10.48 9.96 15.90
N GLN A 224 -11.50 9.53 15.15
CA GLN A 224 -11.54 8.20 14.57
C GLN A 224 -10.37 7.95 13.61
N LEU A 225 -10.01 8.95 12.79
CA LEU A 225 -8.84 8.85 11.92
C LEU A 225 -7.55 8.70 12.72
N TYR A 226 -7.36 9.51 13.76
CA TYR A 226 -6.17 9.44 14.62
C TYR A 226 -6.02 8.06 15.28
N GLU A 227 -7.10 7.51 15.84
CA GLU A 227 -7.10 6.18 16.46
C GLU A 227 -6.81 5.07 15.43
N LYS A 228 -7.41 5.14 14.24
CA LYS A 228 -7.16 4.18 13.15
C LYS A 228 -5.76 4.29 12.55
N SER A 229 -5.13 5.46 12.59
CA SER A 229 -3.83 5.66 11.95
C SER A 229 -2.67 5.06 12.76
N GLY A 230 -2.86 4.83 14.06
CA GLY A 230 -1.78 4.39 14.97
C GLY A 230 -0.61 5.38 15.01
N SER A 231 -0.87 6.68 14.77
CA SER A 231 0.16 7.72 14.75
C SER A 231 0.75 7.91 16.15
N THR A 232 2.05 8.18 16.22
CA THR A 232 2.74 8.57 17.48
C THR A 232 2.79 10.08 17.68
N ALA A 233 2.41 10.87 16.66
CA ALA A 233 2.33 12.32 16.79
C ALA A 233 1.23 12.70 17.78
N ARG A 234 1.34 13.88 18.41
CA ARG A 234 0.23 14.41 19.21
C ARG A 234 -1.00 14.57 18.32
N PHE A 235 -2.19 14.37 18.88
CA PHE A 235 -3.45 14.55 18.16
C PHE A 235 -3.54 15.91 17.44
N SER A 236 -3.07 16.99 18.07
CA SER A 236 -3.05 18.33 17.46
C SER A 236 -2.20 18.39 16.20
N ASP A 237 -1.02 17.77 16.21
CA ASP A 237 -0.08 17.78 15.09
C ASP A 237 -0.62 16.91 13.95
N PHE A 238 -1.18 15.74 14.29
CA PHE A 238 -1.89 14.91 13.33
C PHE A 238 -3.06 15.65 12.68
N ALA A 239 -3.87 16.36 13.45
CA ALA A 239 -5.00 17.13 12.93
C ALA A 239 -4.53 18.27 12.01
N ILE A 240 -3.42 18.95 12.34
CA ILE A 240 -2.81 19.94 11.45
C ILE A 240 -2.39 19.31 10.12
N ASP A 241 -1.71 18.17 10.17
CA ASP A 241 -1.27 17.45 8.97
C ASP A 241 -2.47 17.01 8.11
N VAL A 242 -3.54 16.48 8.71
CA VAL A 242 -4.76 16.10 7.99
C VAL A 242 -5.46 17.31 7.38
N ARG A 243 -5.63 18.41 8.12
CA ARG A 243 -6.24 19.65 7.57
C ARG A 243 -5.47 20.15 6.35
N ARG A 244 -4.13 20.15 6.42
CA ARG A 244 -3.28 20.51 5.29
C ARG A 244 -3.50 19.59 4.08
N LEU A 245 -3.67 18.29 4.29
CA LEU A 245 -3.95 17.34 3.21
C LEU A 245 -5.34 17.56 2.60
N VAL A 246 -6.34 17.90 3.42
CA VAL A 246 -7.68 18.29 2.96
C VAL A 246 -7.61 19.56 2.12
N GLU A 247 -6.90 20.60 2.57
CA GLU A 247 -6.72 21.86 1.83
C GLU A 247 -6.02 21.66 0.49
N LEU A 248 -4.96 20.84 0.46
CA LEU A 248 -4.25 20.52 -0.78
C LEU A 248 -5.12 19.71 -1.73
N ASN A 249 -5.97 18.85 -1.18
CA ASN A 249 -6.90 17.99 -1.89
C ASN A 249 -6.27 17.27 -3.10
N GLN A 250 -5.13 16.59 -2.87
CA GLN A 250 -4.37 15.91 -3.94
C GLN A 250 -4.37 14.39 -3.77
N LEU A 251 -5.33 13.77 -3.09
CA LEU A 251 -5.43 12.31 -3.09
C LEU A 251 -5.90 11.80 -4.47
N PRO A 252 -5.28 10.76 -5.04
CA PRO A 252 -5.71 10.19 -6.32
C PRO A 252 -7.16 9.71 -6.20
N GLU A 253 -8.00 9.95 -7.21
CA GLU A 253 -9.42 9.54 -7.27
C GLU A 253 -10.36 10.08 -6.19
N TYR A 254 -9.85 10.65 -5.09
CA TYR A 254 -10.64 11.09 -3.95
C TYR A 254 -10.51 12.58 -3.72
N SER A 255 -11.65 13.20 -3.39
CA SER A 255 -11.76 14.56 -2.89
C SER A 255 -12.07 14.50 -1.39
N LEU A 256 -11.39 15.33 -0.62
CA LEU A 256 -11.59 15.46 0.82
C LEU A 256 -12.22 16.81 1.15
N TYR A 257 -13.21 16.81 2.06
CA TYR A 257 -13.80 18.04 2.58
C TYR A 257 -13.97 17.94 4.09
N LEU A 258 -13.80 19.05 4.78
CA LEU A 258 -13.95 19.12 6.24
C LEU A 258 -15.20 19.93 6.56
N HIS A 259 -16.00 19.43 7.50
CA HIS A 259 -17.15 20.13 8.06
C HIS A 259 -17.25 19.83 9.55
N ARG A 260 -18.17 20.51 10.25
CA ARG A 260 -18.53 20.21 11.62
C ARG A 260 -19.88 19.51 11.65
N ASN A 261 -19.98 18.44 12.44
CA ASN A 261 -21.25 17.75 12.68
C ASN A 261 -22.07 18.50 13.76
N GLU A 262 -23.25 17.97 14.09
CA GLU A 262 -24.14 18.53 15.12
C GLU A 262 -23.50 18.61 16.52
N GLN A 263 -22.45 17.82 16.75
CA GLN A 263 -21.70 17.74 18.01
C GLN A 263 -20.45 18.65 18.00
N GLU A 264 -20.32 19.53 16.99
CA GLU A 264 -19.19 20.45 16.82
C GLU A 264 -17.83 19.73 16.64
N GLU A 265 -17.85 18.44 16.27
CA GLU A 265 -16.66 17.69 15.95
C GLU A 265 -16.25 17.91 14.49
N GLU A 266 -14.95 17.99 14.24
CA GLU A 266 -14.42 18.01 12.88
C GLU A 266 -14.58 16.65 12.21
N VAL A 267 -15.30 16.63 11.10
CA VAL A 267 -15.57 15.46 10.28
C VAL A 267 -14.99 15.63 8.89
N ILE A 268 -14.24 14.62 8.46
CA ILE A 268 -13.63 14.55 7.14
C ILE A 268 -14.51 13.65 6.26
N ASN A 269 -14.98 14.20 5.15
CA ASN A 269 -15.72 13.50 4.12
C ASN A 269 -14.76 13.06 3.01
N PHE A 270 -14.84 11.78 2.65
CA PHE A 270 -14.11 11.16 1.56
C PHE A 270 -15.10 10.87 0.44
N LEU A 271 -14.94 11.52 -0.70
CA LEU A 271 -15.79 11.33 -1.86
C LEU A 271 -14.95 11.00 -3.09
N ARG A 272 -15.42 10.08 -3.94
CA ARG A 272 -14.77 9.87 -5.23
C ARG A 272 -14.96 11.11 -6.11
N ARG A 273 -13.90 11.53 -6.79
CA ARG A 273 -13.93 12.66 -7.73
C ARG A 273 -14.93 12.48 -8.87
N SER A 274 -15.23 11.23 -9.24
CA SER A 274 -16.24 10.92 -10.25
C SER A 274 -17.68 11.07 -9.76
N GLN A 275 -17.89 11.25 -8.45
CA GLN A 275 -19.18 11.48 -7.81
C GLN A 275 -19.40 12.97 -7.49
N LEU A 276 -18.42 13.84 -7.77
CA LEU A 276 -18.60 15.28 -7.68
C LEU A 276 -19.54 15.77 -8.79
N GLY A 277 -20.16 16.93 -8.59
CA GLY A 277 -20.87 17.62 -9.67
C GLY A 277 -19.90 17.89 -10.83
N VAL A 278 -20.39 17.79 -12.07
CA VAL A 278 -19.56 17.94 -13.28
C VAL A 278 -18.88 19.33 -13.35
N ASP A 279 -19.49 20.33 -12.72
CA ASP A 279 -18.95 21.69 -12.64
C ASP A 279 -17.90 21.88 -11.52
N ASP A 280 -17.68 20.88 -10.66
CA ASP A 280 -16.66 20.95 -9.61
C ASP A 280 -15.26 20.90 -10.26
N PRO A 281 -14.34 21.83 -9.94
CA PRO A 281 -12.99 21.83 -10.51
C PRO A 281 -12.17 20.58 -10.19
N ASN A 282 -12.58 19.80 -9.19
CA ASN A 282 -11.97 18.54 -8.79
C ASN A 282 -12.61 17.30 -9.43
N TYR A 283 -13.68 17.47 -10.22
CA TYR A 283 -14.34 16.37 -10.92
C TYR A 283 -13.36 15.65 -11.83
N GLN A 284 -13.39 14.32 -11.78
CA GLN A 284 -12.60 13.46 -12.66
C GLN A 284 -13.45 12.28 -13.08
N PHE A 285 -13.46 11.96 -14.38
CA PHE A 285 -14.16 10.79 -14.87
C PHE A 285 -13.69 9.51 -14.18
N GLU A 286 -14.62 8.57 -13.96
CA GLU A 286 -14.26 7.29 -13.38
C GLU A 286 -13.25 6.57 -14.29
N ARG A 287 -12.06 6.32 -13.76
CA ARG A 287 -11.08 5.48 -14.44
C ARG A 287 -11.61 4.05 -14.40
N ASN A 288 -11.82 3.46 -15.57
CA ASN A 288 -12.07 2.03 -15.66
C ASN A 288 -10.70 1.35 -15.74
N PRO A 289 -10.21 0.64 -14.70
CA PRO A 289 -8.90 0.00 -14.71
C PRO A 289 -8.88 -1.26 -15.62
N LYS A 290 -9.78 -1.34 -16.61
CA LYS A 290 -9.93 -2.51 -17.45
C LYS A 290 -8.62 -2.81 -18.19
N ARG A 291 -8.21 -4.06 -17.99
CA ARG A 291 -7.22 -4.85 -18.73
C ARG A 291 -7.02 -4.33 -20.16
N ARG A 292 -5.85 -3.78 -20.47
CA ARG A 292 -5.36 -3.79 -21.86
C ARG A 292 -4.78 -5.19 -22.10
N LEU A 293 -5.63 -6.12 -22.55
CA LEU A 293 -5.16 -7.42 -23.02
C LEU A 293 -4.29 -7.20 -24.25
N THR A 294 -2.97 -7.23 -24.09
CA THR A 294 -2.09 -7.64 -25.19
C THR A 294 -2.23 -9.16 -25.37
N PRO A 295 -2.47 -9.66 -26.59
CA PRO A 295 -2.48 -11.10 -26.86
C PRO A 295 -1.17 -11.75 -26.39
N ALA A 296 -1.28 -12.94 -25.81
CA ALA A 296 -0.24 -13.67 -25.10
C ALA A 296 1.16 -13.60 -25.74
N ALA A 297 2.09 -12.95 -25.05
CA ALA A 297 3.52 -13.05 -25.33
C ALA A 297 4.33 -12.97 -24.03
N VAL A 298 4.13 -13.93 -23.12
CA VAL A 298 5.13 -14.21 -22.09
C VAL A 298 5.20 -15.73 -21.90
N ARG A 299 6.22 -16.35 -22.49
CA ARG A 299 6.76 -17.62 -22.00
C ARG A 299 7.59 -17.29 -20.77
N TRP A 300 7.26 -17.89 -19.64
CA TRP A 300 8.17 -17.95 -18.50
C TRP A 300 9.30 -18.92 -18.90
N ILE A 301 10.55 -18.50 -18.71
CA ILE A 301 11.71 -19.38 -18.87
C ILE A 301 11.61 -20.42 -17.75
N ASP A 302 11.62 -21.71 -18.13
CA ASP A 302 11.65 -22.86 -17.22
C ASP A 302 12.86 -22.85 -16.28
#